data_AF-A0A517Q025-F1
#
_entry.id   AF-A0A517Q025-F1
#
_cell.length_a   1.000
_cell.length_b   1.000
_cell.length_c   1.000
_cell.angle_alpha   90.00
_cell.angle_beta   90.00
_cell.angle_gamma   90.00
#
_symmetry.space_group_name_H-M   'P 1'
#
loop_
_entity.id
_entity.type
_entity.pdbx_description
1 polymer ?
#
loop_
_entity_poly.entity_id
_entity_poly.type
_entity_poly.pdbx_seq_one_letter_code
_entity_poly.pdbx_strand_id
1 'polypeptide(L)'
;MNRDRLNLVLTAVGVLAVIAGCVLFPFFRWIAIGLIVTVPLLIGSLMIVVGVLLNIGVRGPRSLSGRRCPRCGKRRALREYNRVFLYGNAKFPFDHFNVIYRCRYCEQIQVQEEHVQHPHQYATDRSAVKVLIPGGNWQRYADDLAGKTVGFVRNELEEEELVACQLSALVNGQGVTDDYVLSRGELLEFVRAGNRDPESNREVD
;
A
#
# COMPACT_ATOMS: atom_id res chain seq x y z
N MET A 1 68.53 43.72 -3.40
CA MET A 1 68.30 42.43 -2.71
C MET A 1 69.41 41.47 -3.13
N ASN A 2 70.16 40.88 -2.20
CA ASN A 2 71.37 40.09 -2.52
C ASN A 2 70.98 38.76 -3.18
N ARG A 3 71.64 38.40 -4.29
CA ARG A 3 71.33 37.21 -5.10
C ARG A 3 71.36 35.91 -4.27
N ASP A 4 72.26 35.85 -3.29
CA ASP A 4 72.39 34.71 -2.38
C ASP A 4 71.21 34.57 -1.43
N ARG A 5 70.61 35.68 -0.98
CA ARG A 5 69.39 35.63 -0.15
C ARG A 5 68.19 35.17 -0.95
N LEU A 6 68.09 35.57 -2.22
CA LEU A 6 67.03 35.11 -3.11
C LEU A 6 67.13 33.60 -3.34
N ASN A 7 68.34 33.10 -3.62
CA ASN A 7 68.59 31.67 -3.82
C ASN A 7 68.27 30.86 -2.55
N LEU A 8 68.64 31.36 -1.37
CA LEU A 8 68.33 30.72 -0.09
C LEU A 8 66.81 30.64 0.19
N VAL A 9 66.07 31.70 -0.12
CA VAL A 9 64.61 31.71 0.05
C VAL A 9 63.94 30.75 -0.92
N LEU A 10 64.39 30.71 -2.18
CA LEU A 10 63.85 29.77 -3.19
C LEU A 10 64.11 28.31 -2.81
N THR A 11 65.30 27.99 -2.31
CA THR A 11 65.59 26.62 -1.84
C THR A 11 64.78 26.27 -0.60
N ALA A 12 64.63 27.19 0.36
CA ALA A 12 63.77 26.98 1.54
C ALA A 12 62.30 26.74 1.17
N VAL A 13 61.74 27.51 0.22
CA VAL A 13 60.37 27.33 -0.29
C VAL A 13 60.24 26.00 -1.02
N GLY A 14 61.22 25.63 -1.85
CA GLY A 14 61.23 24.34 -2.55
C GLY A 14 61.25 23.15 -1.59
N VAL A 15 62.08 23.20 -0.54
CA VAL A 15 62.14 22.15 0.49
C VAL A 15 60.82 22.07 1.27
N LEU A 16 60.23 23.20 1.64
CA LEU A 16 58.92 23.24 2.30
C LEU A 16 57.81 22.64 1.44
N ALA A 17 57.81 22.91 0.13
CA ALA A 17 56.84 22.34 -0.80
C ALA A 17 56.98 20.81 -0.92
N VAL A 18 58.21 20.29 -0.94
CA VAL A 18 58.46 18.84 -0.96
C VAL A 18 58.00 18.18 0.34
N ILE A 19 58.31 18.78 1.49
CA ILE A 19 57.86 18.26 2.80
C ILE A 19 56.34 18.27 2.89
N ALA A 20 55.69 19.37 2.49
CA ALA A 20 54.23 19.46 2.45
C ALA A 20 53.62 18.43 1.50
N GLY A 21 54.21 18.21 0.32
CA GLY A 21 53.81 17.16 -0.61
C GLY A 21 53.92 15.76 -0.01
N CYS A 22 55.04 15.44 0.64
CA CYS A 22 55.27 14.13 1.27
C CYS A 22 54.32 13.86 2.45
N VAL A 23 53.92 14.89 3.20
CA VAL A 23 53.00 14.74 4.34
C VAL A 23 51.54 14.71 3.87
N LEU A 24 51.15 15.56 2.91
CA LEU A 24 49.75 15.67 2.46
C LEU A 24 49.35 14.55 1.49
N PHE A 25 50.27 14.08 0.64
CA PHE A 25 50.00 13.02 -0.33
C PHE A 25 49.42 11.73 0.27
N PRO A 26 49.95 11.15 1.37
CA PRO A 26 49.33 9.98 1.97
C PRO A 26 47.93 10.26 2.50
N PHE A 27 47.66 11.45 3.06
CA PHE A 27 46.32 11.84 3.50
C PHE A 27 45.33 11.90 2.32
N PHE A 28 45.70 12.56 1.23
CA PHE A 28 44.87 12.59 0.02
C PHE A 28 44.63 11.19 -0.55
N ARG A 29 45.64 10.33 -0.54
CA ARG A 29 45.52 8.95 -1.01
C ARG A 29 44.53 8.14 -0.17
N TRP A 30 44.60 8.23 1.15
CA TRP A 30 43.68 7.52 2.04
C TRP A 30 42.26 8.08 1.98
N ILE A 31 42.09 9.39 1.85
CA ILE A 31 40.78 10.02 1.64
C ILE A 31 40.16 9.57 0.31
N ALA A 32 40.95 9.53 -0.77
CA ALA A 32 40.49 9.07 -2.07
C ALA A 32 40.07 7.59 -2.04
N ILE A 33 40.87 6.72 -1.43
CA ILE A 33 40.52 5.30 -1.25
C ILE A 33 39.25 5.17 -0.41
N GLY A 34 39.15 5.92 0.69
CA GLY A 34 37.97 5.96 1.54
C GLY A 34 36.70 6.36 0.78
N LEU A 35 36.77 7.40 -0.05
CA LEU A 35 35.67 7.83 -0.91
C LEU A 35 35.28 6.77 -1.95
N ILE A 36 36.27 6.14 -2.61
CA ILE A 36 36.02 5.09 -3.62
C ILE A 36 35.29 3.89 -3.02
N VAL A 37 35.51 3.56 -1.74
CA VAL A 37 34.84 2.44 -1.08
C VAL A 37 33.50 2.86 -0.46
N THR A 38 33.44 4.02 0.21
CA THR A 38 32.24 4.46 0.93
C THR A 38 31.12 4.92 0.01
N VAL A 39 31.43 5.60 -1.10
CA VAL A 39 30.40 6.11 -2.03
C VAL A 39 29.59 4.98 -2.68
N PRO A 40 30.20 3.92 -3.25
CA PRO A 40 29.45 2.78 -3.78
C PRO A 40 28.63 2.03 -2.73
N LEU A 41 29.16 1.90 -1.50
CA LEU A 41 28.42 1.28 -0.40
C LEU A 41 27.18 2.09 -0.02
N LEU A 42 27.31 3.42 0.05
CA LEU A 42 26.20 4.33 0.29
C LEU A 42 25.15 4.24 -0.83
N ILE A 43 25.57 4.28 -2.10
CA ILE A 43 24.67 4.12 -3.24
C ILE A 43 23.96 2.77 -3.20
N GLY A 44 24.70 1.68 -2.95
CA GLY A 44 24.13 0.34 -2.83
C GLY A 44 23.11 0.23 -1.70
N SER A 45 23.41 0.80 -0.53
CA SER A 45 22.49 0.83 0.60
C SER A 45 21.22 1.63 0.30
N LEU A 46 21.35 2.78 -0.37
CA LEU A 46 20.23 3.61 -0.80
C LEU A 46 19.33 2.86 -1.77
N MET A 47 19.91 2.15 -2.75
CA MET A 47 19.17 1.34 -3.70
C MET A 47 18.38 0.22 -3.03
N ILE A 48 18.96 -0.43 -2.00
CA ILE A 48 18.24 -1.45 -1.21
C ILE A 48 17.07 -0.82 -0.46
N VAL A 49 17.29 0.33 0.20
CA VAL A 49 16.24 1.03 0.94
C VAL A 49 15.11 1.45 0.01
N VAL A 50 15.42 2.06 -1.13
CA VAL A 50 14.43 2.44 -2.15
C VAL A 50 13.72 1.20 -2.69
N GLY A 51 14.44 0.11 -2.97
CA GLY A 51 13.86 -1.16 -3.40
C GLY A 51 12.88 -1.75 -2.38
N VAL A 52 13.21 -1.70 -1.09
CA VAL A 52 12.33 -2.15 0.01
C VAL A 52 11.10 -1.26 0.13
N LEU A 53 11.28 0.07 0.12
CA LEU A 53 10.17 1.03 0.20
C LEU A 53 9.22 0.90 -0.99
N LEU A 54 9.75 0.75 -2.20
CA LEU A 54 8.94 0.51 -3.41
C LEU A 54 8.25 -0.86 -3.36
N ASN A 55 8.91 -1.90 -2.84
CA ASN A 55 8.30 -3.23 -2.73
C ASN A 55 7.17 -3.25 -1.69
N ILE A 56 7.32 -2.55 -0.57
CA ILE A 56 6.26 -2.40 0.45
C ILE A 56 5.11 -1.54 -0.07
N GLY A 57 5.41 -0.46 -0.81
CA GLY A 57 4.40 0.44 -1.37
C GLY A 57 3.64 -0.13 -2.57
N VAL A 58 4.26 -1.01 -3.37
CA VAL A 58 3.66 -1.56 -4.61
C VAL A 58 3.08 -2.95 -4.41
N ARG A 59 3.68 -3.79 -3.56
CA ARG A 59 3.20 -5.16 -3.30
C ARG A 59 2.67 -5.25 -1.89
N GLY A 60 1.51 -4.64 -1.65
CA GLY A 60 0.77 -4.72 -0.40
C GLY A 60 0.75 -6.14 0.20
N PRO A 61 0.51 -6.26 1.51
CA PRO A 61 0.62 -7.53 2.23
C PRO A 61 -0.06 -8.67 1.47
N ARG A 62 0.72 -9.74 1.22
CA ARG A 62 0.23 -10.90 0.46
C ARG A 62 -0.98 -11.50 1.16
N SER A 63 -2.05 -11.71 0.39
CA SER A 63 -3.28 -12.39 0.78
C SER A 63 -3.04 -13.56 1.74
N LEU A 64 -3.88 -13.66 2.77
CA LEU A 64 -3.91 -14.81 3.69
C LEU A 64 -4.53 -16.06 3.05
N SER A 65 -5.06 -15.96 1.83
CA SER A 65 -5.57 -17.11 1.09
C SER A 65 -4.50 -18.19 0.96
N GLY A 66 -4.84 -19.42 1.36
CA GLY A 66 -3.91 -20.55 1.34
C GLY A 66 -2.99 -20.72 2.55
N ARG A 67 -2.95 -19.77 3.51
CA ARG A 67 -2.20 -19.93 4.76
C ARG A 67 -2.86 -20.91 5.73
N ARG A 68 -2.13 -21.26 6.80
CA ARG A 68 -2.68 -22.04 7.93
C ARG A 68 -3.54 -21.14 8.79
N CYS A 69 -4.69 -21.65 9.23
CA CYS A 69 -5.45 -20.98 10.27
C CYS A 69 -4.63 -20.97 11.58
N PRO A 70 -4.49 -19.82 12.27
CA PRO A 70 -3.72 -19.74 13.51
C PRO A 70 -4.36 -20.53 14.65
N ARG A 71 -5.69 -20.70 14.64
CA ARG A 71 -6.43 -21.35 15.73
C ARG A 71 -6.48 -22.87 15.58
N CYS A 72 -6.85 -23.37 14.41
CA CYS A 72 -7.00 -24.82 14.18
C CYS A 72 -5.82 -25.47 13.44
N GLY A 73 -4.83 -24.68 12.99
CA GLY A 73 -3.61 -25.17 12.32
C GLY A 73 -3.81 -25.75 10.91
N LYS A 74 -5.07 -25.91 10.43
CA LYS A 74 -5.38 -26.47 9.11
C LYS A 74 -4.86 -25.57 7.99
N ARG A 75 -4.16 -26.15 7.00
CA ARG A 75 -3.68 -25.47 5.79
C ARG A 75 -4.82 -25.13 4.85
N ARG A 76 -4.70 -24.04 4.09
CA ARG A 76 -5.70 -23.59 3.09
C ARG A 76 -7.12 -23.50 3.64
N ALA A 77 -7.24 -23.20 4.93
CA ALA A 77 -8.51 -23.17 5.64
C ALA A 77 -9.16 -21.79 5.64
N LEU A 78 -8.35 -20.73 5.51
CA LEU A 78 -8.80 -19.35 5.44
C LEU A 78 -9.33 -19.08 4.03
N ARG A 79 -10.59 -18.65 3.95
CA ARG A 79 -11.24 -18.20 2.73
C ARG A 79 -11.70 -16.76 2.93
N GLU A 80 -11.60 -15.95 1.89
CA GLU A 80 -12.19 -14.61 1.88
C GLU A 80 -13.70 -14.75 2.10
N TYR A 81 -14.20 -14.09 3.13
CA TYR A 81 -15.60 -14.11 3.53
C TYR A 81 -16.29 -12.81 3.16
N ASN A 82 -15.65 -11.68 3.46
CA ASN A 82 -16.09 -10.32 3.11
C ASN A 82 -14.89 -9.46 2.76
N ARG A 83 -15.13 -8.38 2.03
CA ARG A 83 -14.19 -7.30 1.78
C ARG A 83 -14.91 -5.99 2.01
N VAL A 84 -14.30 -5.10 2.78
CA VAL A 84 -14.87 -3.81 3.18
C VAL A 84 -13.87 -2.72 2.84
N PHE A 85 -14.28 -1.61 2.24
CA PHE A 85 -13.36 -0.50 2.05
C PHE A 85 -13.01 0.15 3.37
N LEU A 86 -11.72 0.42 3.56
CA LEU A 86 -11.25 1.22 4.68
C LEU A 86 -11.37 2.70 4.34
N TYR A 87 -10.66 3.12 3.29
CA TYR A 87 -10.67 4.48 2.77
C TYR A 87 -10.32 4.44 1.28
N GLY A 88 -11.26 4.87 0.44
CA GLY A 88 -11.04 5.08 -0.99
C GLY A 88 -10.96 6.57 -1.27
N ASN A 89 -9.76 7.15 -1.25
CA ASN A 89 -9.60 8.47 -1.82
C ASN A 89 -9.41 8.30 -3.33
N ALA A 90 -10.39 8.73 -4.13
CA ALA A 90 -10.41 8.63 -5.59
C ALA A 90 -9.19 9.27 -6.30
N LYS A 91 -8.29 9.93 -5.55
CA LYS A 91 -7.00 10.43 -6.03
C LYS A 91 -5.90 9.37 -6.14
N PHE A 92 -6.04 8.20 -5.50
CA PHE A 92 -4.99 7.19 -5.49
C PHE A 92 -5.31 6.02 -6.43
N PRO A 93 -4.30 5.47 -7.16
CA PRO A 93 -4.48 4.39 -8.12
C PRO A 93 -4.64 3.00 -7.47
N PHE A 94 -4.83 2.96 -6.15
CA PHE A 94 -4.97 1.76 -5.35
C PHE A 94 -6.11 1.94 -4.35
N ASP A 95 -6.83 0.85 -4.12
CA ASP A 95 -7.87 0.79 -3.11
C ASP A 95 -7.35 0.07 -1.85
N HIS A 96 -7.69 0.63 -0.69
CA HIS A 96 -7.42 0.01 0.60
C HIS A 96 -8.67 -0.70 1.12
N PHE A 97 -8.55 -2.00 1.32
CA PHE A 97 -9.64 -2.83 1.82
C PHE A 97 -9.22 -3.58 3.08
N ASN A 98 -10.17 -3.74 4.00
CA ASN A 98 -10.15 -4.80 4.97
C ASN A 98 -10.72 -6.07 4.34
N VAL A 99 -9.85 -7.05 4.09
CA VAL A 99 -10.24 -8.39 3.67
C VAL A 99 -10.46 -9.24 4.92
N ILE A 100 -11.71 -9.70 5.08
CA ILE A 100 -12.14 -10.52 6.19
C ILE A 100 -12.07 -11.98 5.76
N TYR A 101 -11.13 -12.73 6.34
CA TYR A 101 -10.97 -14.15 6.15
C TYR A 101 -11.71 -14.94 7.23
N ARG A 102 -12.49 -15.95 6.83
CA ARG A 102 -13.13 -16.90 7.75
C ARG A 102 -12.56 -18.29 7.54
N CYS A 103 -12.21 -18.97 8.64
CA CYS A 103 -11.77 -20.35 8.58
C CYS A 103 -12.97 -21.28 8.30
N ARG A 104 -12.86 -22.16 7.29
CA ARG A 104 -13.92 -23.15 6.99
C ARG A 104 -14.20 -24.14 8.13
N TYR A 105 -13.22 -24.42 8.98
CA TYR A 105 -13.32 -25.49 9.99
C TYR A 105 -13.70 -25.00 11.39
N CYS A 106 -13.09 -23.90 11.83
CA CYS A 106 -13.28 -23.38 13.19
C CYS A 106 -13.93 -22.00 13.21
N GLU A 107 -14.34 -21.51 12.04
CA GLU A 107 -15.02 -20.23 11.84
C GLU A 107 -14.27 -18.99 12.34
N GLN A 108 -13.03 -19.16 12.81
CA GLN A 108 -12.18 -18.06 13.25
C GLN A 108 -12.07 -17.01 12.15
N ILE A 109 -12.32 -15.76 12.54
CA ILE A 109 -12.22 -14.59 11.68
C ILE A 109 -10.82 -13.99 11.83
N GLN A 110 -10.24 -13.57 10.71
CA GLN A 110 -9.05 -12.74 10.65
C GLN A 110 -9.30 -11.59 9.68
N VAL A 111 -8.87 -10.39 10.06
CA VAL A 111 -8.95 -9.21 9.21
C VAL A 111 -7.52 -8.87 8.76
N GLN A 112 -7.35 -8.62 7.48
CA GLN A 112 -6.09 -8.14 6.92
C GLN A 112 -6.37 -6.96 5.99
N GLU A 113 -5.60 -5.89 6.15
CA GLU A 113 -5.58 -4.80 5.18
C GLU A 113 -4.89 -5.29 3.90
N GLU A 114 -5.56 -5.23 2.76
CA GLU A 114 -4.97 -5.53 1.45
C GLU A 114 -5.08 -4.31 0.53
N HIS A 115 -4.10 -4.21 -0.35
CA HIS A 115 -4.01 -3.16 -1.35
C HIS A 115 -4.14 -3.81 -2.71
N VAL A 116 -5.15 -3.41 -3.47
CA VAL A 116 -5.35 -3.92 -4.83
C VAL A 116 -5.25 -2.75 -5.78
N GLN A 117 -4.42 -2.91 -6.82
CA GLN A 117 -4.39 -1.98 -7.94
C GLN A 117 -5.75 -2.01 -8.64
N HIS A 118 -6.26 -0.86 -9.04
CA HIS A 118 -7.49 -0.82 -9.83
C HIS A 118 -7.35 -1.77 -11.03
N PRO A 119 -8.27 -2.74 -11.22
CA PRO A 119 -8.17 -3.67 -12.35
C PRO A 119 -8.33 -2.96 -13.71
N HIS A 120 -8.78 -1.71 -13.71
CA HIS A 120 -8.91 -0.88 -14.89
C HIS A 120 -8.36 0.52 -14.61
N GLN A 121 -7.71 1.12 -15.61
CA GLN A 121 -7.41 2.55 -15.64
C GLN A 121 -8.72 3.32 -15.82
N TYR A 122 -9.54 3.42 -14.77
CA TYR A 122 -10.72 4.26 -14.84
C TYR A 122 -10.31 5.72 -14.69
N ALA A 123 -10.92 6.54 -15.54
CA ALA A 123 -10.88 7.98 -15.41
C ALA A 123 -11.27 8.33 -13.98
N THR A 124 -10.46 9.17 -13.34
CA THR A 124 -10.71 9.82 -12.05
C THR A 124 -11.95 10.71 -12.04
N ASP A 125 -12.91 10.48 -12.95
CA ASP A 125 -14.15 11.20 -13.02
C ASP A 125 -15.03 10.75 -11.85
N ARG A 126 -15.13 11.67 -10.90
CA ARG A 126 -15.89 11.60 -9.64
C ARG A 126 -17.40 11.47 -9.85
N SER A 127 -17.86 11.04 -11.04
CA SER A 127 -19.26 10.98 -11.43
C SER A 127 -19.88 9.59 -11.30
N ALA A 128 -19.09 8.52 -11.37
CA ALA A 128 -19.60 7.15 -11.36
C ALA A 128 -19.89 6.65 -9.93
N VAL A 129 -20.91 5.79 -9.78
CA VAL A 129 -21.11 4.99 -8.57
C VAL A 129 -20.17 3.79 -8.64
N LYS A 130 -19.50 3.48 -7.53
CA LYS A 130 -18.63 2.31 -7.43
C LYS A 130 -19.32 1.19 -6.66
N VAL A 131 -19.42 0.01 -7.26
CA VAL A 131 -20.09 -1.16 -6.67
C VAL A 131 -19.08 -2.26 -6.34
N LEU A 132 -19.13 -2.78 -5.12
CA LEU A 132 -18.32 -3.89 -4.65
C LEU A 132 -19.15 -5.06 -4.10
N ILE A 133 -18.75 -6.28 -4.44
CA ILE A 133 -19.41 -7.54 -4.04
C ILE A 133 -18.48 -8.35 -3.11
N PRO A 134 -19.01 -9.06 -2.09
CA PRO A 134 -18.17 -9.80 -1.16
C PRO A 134 -17.54 -11.03 -1.82
N GLY A 135 -16.25 -11.27 -1.58
CA GLY A 135 -15.49 -12.38 -2.18
C GLY A 135 -14.61 -11.99 -3.37
N GLY A 136 -14.63 -10.72 -3.79
CA GLY A 136 -13.40 -10.01 -4.14
C GLY A 136 -12.83 -10.14 -5.56
N ASN A 137 -13.58 -10.61 -6.56
CA ASN A 137 -13.12 -10.50 -7.97
C ASN A 137 -13.96 -9.53 -8.82
N TRP A 138 -15.15 -9.14 -8.37
CA TRP A 138 -16.06 -8.31 -9.16
C TRP A 138 -16.20 -6.92 -8.56
N GLN A 139 -15.98 -5.93 -9.41
CA GLN A 139 -16.12 -4.51 -9.10
C GLN A 139 -16.57 -3.79 -10.37
N ARG A 140 -17.59 -2.93 -10.25
CA ARG A 140 -18.17 -2.18 -11.37
C ARG A 140 -18.18 -0.70 -11.06
N TYR A 141 -17.76 0.10 -12.03
CA TYR A 141 -17.88 1.56 -12.02
C TYR A 141 -18.98 1.91 -13.01
N ALA A 142 -20.01 2.61 -12.53
CA ALA A 142 -21.26 2.75 -13.27
C ALA A 142 -21.81 4.18 -13.14
N ASP A 143 -21.80 4.92 -14.25
CA ASP A 143 -22.42 6.25 -14.33
C ASP A 143 -23.96 6.17 -14.41
N ASP A 144 -24.49 5.03 -14.82
CA ASP A 144 -25.91 4.74 -15.03
C ASP A 144 -26.67 4.38 -13.75
N LEU A 145 -25.96 4.14 -12.63
CA LEU A 145 -26.58 3.81 -11.34
C LEU A 145 -26.99 5.04 -10.52
N ALA A 146 -26.55 6.24 -10.89
CA ALA A 146 -26.99 7.45 -10.21
C ALA A 146 -28.51 7.66 -10.41
N GLY A 147 -29.25 7.81 -9.30
CA GLY A 147 -30.71 7.88 -9.29
C GLY A 147 -31.41 6.51 -9.26
N LYS A 148 -30.66 5.41 -9.23
CA LYS A 148 -31.20 4.05 -9.00
C LYS A 148 -31.17 3.71 -7.52
N THR A 149 -32.02 2.79 -7.11
CA THR A 149 -32.04 2.30 -5.74
C THR A 149 -31.02 1.19 -5.53
N VAL A 150 -30.59 0.99 -4.29
CA VAL A 150 -29.74 -0.15 -3.90
C VAL A 150 -30.41 -1.49 -4.26
N GLY A 151 -31.72 -1.59 -4.08
CA GLY A 151 -32.50 -2.77 -4.47
C GLY A 151 -32.47 -3.04 -5.97
N PHE A 152 -32.47 -2.00 -6.82
CA PHE A 152 -32.31 -2.17 -8.26
C PHE A 152 -30.96 -2.82 -8.59
N VAL A 153 -29.87 -2.32 -8.00
CA VAL A 153 -28.52 -2.89 -8.21
C VAL A 153 -28.45 -4.32 -7.70
N ARG A 154 -29.04 -4.60 -6.53
CA ARG A 154 -29.08 -5.95 -5.97
C ARG A 154 -29.75 -6.93 -6.93
N ASN A 155 -30.90 -6.55 -7.50
CA ASN A 155 -31.63 -7.39 -8.44
C ASN A 155 -30.80 -7.67 -9.70
N GLU A 156 -30.12 -6.66 -10.28
CA GLU A 156 -29.22 -6.88 -11.43
C GLU A 156 -28.12 -7.91 -11.09
N LEU A 157 -27.52 -7.80 -9.90
CA LEU A 157 -26.47 -8.72 -9.47
C LEU A 157 -26.95 -10.14 -9.19
N GLU A 158 -28.20 -10.30 -8.76
CA GLU A 158 -28.85 -11.60 -8.58
C GLU A 158 -29.20 -12.22 -9.94
N GLU A 159 -29.66 -11.43 -10.91
CA GLU A 159 -29.93 -11.87 -12.29
C GLU A 159 -28.65 -12.30 -13.03
N GLU A 160 -27.53 -11.63 -12.79
CA GLU A 160 -26.21 -12.01 -13.33
C GLU A 160 -25.55 -13.18 -12.58
N GLU A 161 -26.24 -13.79 -11.60
CA GLU A 161 -25.75 -14.87 -10.72
C GLU A 161 -24.46 -14.50 -9.95
N LEU A 162 -24.15 -13.21 -9.81
CA LEU A 162 -22.98 -12.70 -9.09
C LEU A 162 -23.18 -12.71 -7.57
N VAL A 163 -24.44 -12.65 -7.13
CA VAL A 163 -24.87 -12.70 -5.74
C VAL A 163 -25.94 -13.77 -5.58
N ALA A 164 -25.71 -14.73 -4.67
CA ALA A 164 -26.64 -15.83 -4.41
C ALA A 164 -27.08 -15.92 -2.93
N CYS A 165 -26.75 -14.93 -2.11
CA CYS A 165 -26.98 -14.96 -0.67
C CYS A 165 -27.46 -13.61 -0.14
N GLN A 166 -28.11 -13.62 1.03
CA GLN A 166 -28.61 -12.40 1.65
C GLN A 166 -27.44 -11.49 2.07
N LEU A 167 -27.30 -10.34 1.40
CA LEU A 167 -26.26 -9.34 1.66
C LEU A 167 -26.85 -8.09 2.31
N SER A 168 -26.15 -7.51 3.28
CA SER A 168 -26.41 -6.14 3.73
C SER A 168 -25.72 -5.15 2.78
N ALA A 169 -26.33 -4.00 2.55
CA ALA A 169 -25.74 -2.93 1.75
C ALA A 169 -25.14 -1.85 2.64
N LEU A 170 -23.97 -1.35 2.25
CA LEU A 170 -23.30 -0.21 2.84
C LEU A 170 -23.10 0.85 1.75
N VAL A 171 -23.46 2.10 2.01
CA VAL A 171 -23.10 3.23 1.16
C VAL A 171 -22.12 4.10 1.93
N ASN A 172 -20.92 4.30 1.36
CA ASN A 172 -19.81 5.01 2.01
C ASN A 172 -19.53 4.50 3.44
N GLY A 173 -19.63 3.18 3.65
CA GLY A 173 -19.44 2.53 4.94
C GLY A 173 -20.65 2.57 5.91
N GLN A 174 -21.75 3.25 5.55
CA GLN A 174 -22.96 3.30 6.37
C GLN A 174 -24.01 2.29 5.91
N GLY A 175 -24.64 1.57 6.84
CA GLY A 175 -25.69 0.60 6.51
C GLY A 175 -26.95 1.27 5.97
N VAL A 176 -27.37 0.88 4.77
CA VAL A 176 -28.56 1.41 4.10
C VAL A 176 -29.57 0.31 3.77
N THR A 177 -30.82 0.71 3.54
CA THR A 177 -31.90 -0.16 3.05
C THR A 177 -31.93 -0.19 1.52
N ASP A 178 -32.67 -1.14 0.96
CA ASP A 178 -32.78 -1.31 -0.49
C ASP A 178 -33.48 -0.13 -1.19
N ASP A 179 -34.26 0.68 -0.46
CA ASP A 179 -34.92 1.89 -0.99
C ASP A 179 -33.99 3.09 -1.13
N TYR A 180 -32.76 3.00 -0.63
CA TYR A 180 -31.79 4.10 -0.71
C TYR A 180 -31.43 4.40 -2.17
N VAL A 181 -31.50 5.67 -2.57
CA VAL A 181 -31.21 6.14 -3.92
C VAL A 181 -29.76 6.58 -4.02
N LEU A 182 -29.02 5.99 -4.96
CA LEU A 182 -27.60 6.22 -5.16
C LEU A 182 -27.34 7.59 -5.80
N SER A 183 -26.37 8.31 -5.26
CA SER A 183 -25.86 9.57 -5.80
C SER A 183 -24.52 9.38 -6.50
N ARG A 184 -24.18 10.28 -7.42
CA ARG A 184 -22.90 10.26 -8.13
C ARG A 184 -21.73 10.32 -7.15
N GLY A 185 -20.72 9.50 -7.39
CA GLY A 185 -19.51 9.43 -6.56
C GLY A 185 -19.67 8.64 -5.25
N GLU A 186 -20.82 7.99 -5.03
CA GLU A 186 -21.00 7.09 -3.89
C GLU A 186 -20.37 5.72 -4.10
N LEU A 187 -19.95 5.13 -2.98
CA LEU A 187 -19.43 3.78 -2.90
C LEU A 187 -20.49 2.85 -2.31
N LEU A 188 -20.99 1.92 -3.11
CA LEU A 188 -21.92 0.87 -2.70
C LEU A 188 -21.15 -0.44 -2.46
N GLU A 189 -21.26 -0.99 -1.26
CA GLU A 189 -20.66 -2.26 -0.87
C GLU A 189 -21.75 -3.23 -0.42
N PHE A 190 -21.73 -4.44 -0.97
CA PHE A 190 -22.53 -5.53 -0.44
C PHE A 190 -21.66 -6.41 0.47
N VAL A 191 -22.16 -6.73 1.66
CA VAL A 191 -21.46 -7.54 2.66
C VAL A 191 -22.36 -8.69 3.11
N ARG A 192 -21.81 -9.89 3.31
CA ARG A 192 -22.61 -11.03 3.80
C ARG A 192 -23.16 -10.73 5.19
N ALA A 193 -24.46 -10.94 5.37
CA ALA A 193 -25.10 -10.84 6.68
C ALA A 193 -24.50 -11.92 7.60
N GLY A 194 -23.87 -11.49 8.70
CA GLY A 194 -23.16 -12.41 9.58
C GLY A 194 -22.19 -11.80 10.59
N ASN A 195 -21.94 -10.48 10.56
CA ASN A 195 -21.19 -9.77 11.62
C ASN A 195 -21.74 -8.34 11.75
N ARG A 196 -22.93 -8.20 12.34
CA ARG A 196 -23.28 -6.97 13.07
C ARG A 196 -23.19 -7.32 14.55
N ASP A 197 -22.05 -7.01 15.14
CA ASP A 197 -22.02 -6.49 16.50
C ASP A 197 -21.16 -5.22 16.47
N PRO A 198 -21.78 -4.03 16.50
CA PRO A 198 -21.09 -2.79 16.83
C PRO A 198 -21.04 -2.66 18.37
N GLU A 199 -20.35 -3.56 19.06
CA GLU A 199 -20.06 -3.42 20.50
C GLU A 199 -18.62 -3.88 20.79
N SER A 200 -17.65 -3.01 20.51
CA SER A 200 -16.36 -3.07 21.24
C SER A 200 -15.76 -1.68 21.54
N ASN A 201 -16.58 -0.62 21.50
CA ASN A 201 -16.35 0.53 22.37
C ASN A 201 -16.94 0.19 23.75
N ARG A 202 -16.30 -0.74 24.46
CA ARG A 202 -16.32 -0.67 25.92
C ARG A 202 -15.10 0.14 26.31
N GLU A 203 -15.40 1.29 26.91
CA GLU A 203 -14.57 2.02 27.85
C GLU A 203 -13.51 1.11 28.48
N VAL A 204 -12.25 1.44 28.24
CA VAL A 204 -11.20 1.15 29.20
C VAL A 204 -11.12 2.38 30.08
N ASP A 205 -11.86 2.34 31.17
CA ASP A 205 -11.43 2.99 32.42
C ASP A 205 -10.14 2.32 32.94
#